data_AF-F8RY60-F1
#
_entry.id   AF-F8RY60-F1
#
_cell.length_a   1.000
_cell.length_b   1.000
_cell.length_c   1.000
_cell.angle_alpha   90.00
_cell.angle_beta   90.00
_cell.angle_gamma   90.00
#
_symmetry.space_group_name_H-M   'P 1'
#
loop_
_entity.id
_entity.type
_entity.pdbx_description
1 polymer ?
#
loop_
_entity_poly.entity_id
_entity_poly.type
_entity_poly.pdbx_seq_one_letter_code
_entity_poly.pdbx_strand_id
1 'polypeptide(L)'
;MMFEHVLFFSVYLFSIGIYGLITSRNMVRALICLELILNSINLNLVTFSDLFDSRQLKGDIFAIFVIALAAAEAAIGLSILSSIHRNKKSTRINQSNFLNN
;
A
#
# COMPACT_ATOMS: atom_id res chain seq x y z
N MET A 1 24.54 -11.25 -1.74
CA MET A 1 24.34 -10.54 -3.02
C MET A 1 22.86 -10.48 -3.39
N MET A 2 22.15 -11.61 -3.50
CA MET A 2 20.75 -11.60 -3.94
C MET A 2 19.80 -10.87 -2.98
N PHE A 3 19.95 -11.05 -1.67
CA PHE A 3 19.11 -10.39 -0.65
C PHE A 3 19.23 -8.87 -0.62
N GLU A 4 20.45 -8.34 -0.77
CA GLU A 4 20.71 -6.90 -0.87
C GLU A 4 19.91 -6.27 -2.01
N HIS A 5 19.85 -6.93 -3.18
CA HIS A 5 19.06 -6.44 -4.31
C HIS A 5 17.56 -6.38 -4.00
N VAL A 6 17.03 -7.39 -3.29
CA VAL A 6 15.61 -7.41 -2.91
C VAL A 6 15.30 -6.32 -1.88
N LEU A 7 16.20 -6.08 -0.91
CA LEU A 7 16.05 -5.00 0.07
C LEU A 7 16.13 -3.61 -0.57
N PHE A 8 17.09 -3.37 -1.48
CA PHE A 8 17.15 -2.11 -2.22
C PHE A 8 15.91 -1.93 -3.10
N PHE A 9 15.44 -3.00 -3.73
CA PHE A 9 14.23 -2.96 -4.54
C PHE A 9 12.98 -2.68 -3.71
N SER A 10 12.85 -3.26 -2.51
CA SER A 10 11.72 -2.98 -1.62
C SER A 10 11.71 -1.53 -1.14
N VAL A 11 12.87 -0.96 -0.75
CA VAL A 11 12.99 0.45 -0.39
C VAL A 11 12.66 1.37 -1.56
N TYR A 12 13.08 1.00 -2.78
CA TYR A 12 12.76 1.75 -3.99
C TYR A 12 11.24 1.76 -4.27
N LEU A 13 10.58 0.60 -4.19
CA LEU A 13 9.13 0.49 -4.34
C LEU A 13 8.37 1.26 -3.26
N PHE A 14 8.82 1.19 -2.00
CA PHE A 14 8.24 1.93 -0.88
C PHE A 14 8.31 3.44 -1.13
N SER A 15 9.46 3.93 -1.60
CA SER A 15 9.69 5.35 -1.92
C SER A 15 8.80 5.83 -3.07
N ILE A 16 8.64 5.02 -4.13
CA ILE A 16 7.71 5.32 -5.23
C ILE A 16 6.27 5.34 -4.72
N GLY A 17 5.90 4.38 -3.87
CA GLY A 17 4.57 4.31 -3.27
C GLY A 17 4.24 5.58 -2.49
N ILE A 18 5.13 6.03 -1.62
CA ILE A 18 4.97 7.28 -0.85
C ILE A 18 4.89 8.49 -1.79
N TYR A 19 5.82 8.61 -2.72
CA TYR A 19 5.83 9.74 -3.66
C TYR A 19 4.54 9.80 -4.49
N GLY A 20 4.09 8.64 -4.97
CA GLY A 20 2.85 8.48 -5.72
C GLY A 20 1.62 8.82 -4.89
N LEU A 21 1.60 8.42 -3.61
CA LEU A 21 0.51 8.72 -2.68
C LEU A 21 0.37 10.23 -2.46
N ILE A 22 1.46 10.93 -2.16
CA ILE A 22 1.47 12.39 -1.93
C ILE A 22 1.09 13.15 -3.21
N THR A 23 1.55 12.70 -4.36
CA THR A 23 1.31 13.38 -5.66
C THR A 23 -0.05 13.01 -6.28
N SER A 24 -0.75 12.02 -5.70
CA SER A 24 -2.00 11.51 -6.27
C SER A 24 -3.09 12.58 -6.25
N ARG A 25 -3.66 12.88 -7.43
CA ARG A 25 -4.82 13.79 -7.57
C ARG A 25 -6.16 13.05 -7.61
N ASN A 26 -6.10 11.73 -7.75
CA ASN A 26 -7.25 10.86 -7.92
C ASN A 26 -7.24 9.81 -6.80
N MET A 27 -8.39 9.61 -6.17
CA MET A 27 -8.48 8.73 -5.00
C MET A 27 -8.18 7.26 -5.34
N VAL A 28 -8.52 6.79 -6.55
CA VAL A 28 -8.09 5.46 -7.04
C VAL A 28 -6.57 5.35 -7.12
N ARG A 29 -5.89 6.41 -7.60
CA ARG A 29 -4.42 6.40 -7.72
C ARG A 29 -3.79 6.37 -6.32
N ALA A 30 -4.37 7.08 -5.36
CA ALA A 30 -3.92 7.03 -3.96
C ALA A 30 -3.99 5.60 -3.40
N LEU A 31 -5.11 4.89 -3.61
CA LEU A 31 -5.28 3.50 -3.18
C LEU A 31 -4.24 2.58 -3.82
N ILE A 32 -4.01 2.69 -5.13
CA ILE A 32 -2.98 1.89 -5.84
C ILE A 32 -1.57 2.15 -5.26
N CYS A 33 -1.24 3.41 -4.95
CA CYS A 33 0.04 3.74 -4.33
C CYS A 33 0.16 3.15 -2.92
N LEU A 34 -0.94 3.06 -2.18
CA LEU A 34 -0.97 2.47 -0.85
C LEU A 34 -0.77 0.94 -0.91
N GLU A 35 -1.41 0.26 -1.86
CA GLU A 35 -1.14 -1.15 -2.14
C GLU A 35 0.34 -1.41 -2.48
N LEU A 36 0.97 -0.51 -3.24
CA LEU A 36 2.39 -0.60 -3.58
C LEU A 36 3.29 -0.50 -2.33
N ILE A 37 2.92 0.37 -1.38
CA ILE A 37 3.60 0.48 -0.08
C ILE A 37 3.47 -0.83 0.70
N LEU A 38 2.25 -1.36 0.85
CA LEU A 38 2.03 -2.62 1.58
C LEU A 38 2.79 -3.79 0.96
N ASN A 39 2.84 -3.86 -0.38
CA ASN A 39 3.59 -4.91 -1.08
C ASN A 39 5.12 -4.79 -0.87
N SER A 40 5.66 -3.56 -0.80
CA SER A 40 7.08 -3.36 -0.49
C SER A 40 7.44 -3.80 0.94
N ILE A 41 6.53 -3.61 1.90
CA ILE A 41 6.69 -4.09 3.28
C ILE A 41 6.71 -5.62 3.30
N ASN A 42 5.82 -6.28 2.54
CA ASN A 42 5.80 -7.74 2.43
C ASN A 42 7.09 -8.31 1.84
N LEU A 43 7.62 -7.70 0.78
CA LEU A 43 8.92 -8.10 0.21
C LEU A 43 10.03 -8.02 1.26
N ASN A 44 10.06 -6.94 2.04
CA ASN A 44 11.05 -6.74 3.08
C ASN A 44 10.94 -7.83 4.18
N LEU A 45 9.71 -8.11 4.59
CA LEU A 45 9.42 -9.06 5.66
C LEU A 45 9.74 -10.52 5.28
N VAL A 46 9.38 -10.95 4.08
CA VAL A 46 9.73 -12.28 3.55
C VAL A 46 11.25 -12.41 3.41
N THR A 47 11.92 -11.36 2.92
CA THR A 47 13.39 -11.34 2.81
C THR A 47 14.06 -11.47 4.17
N PHE A 48 13.55 -10.78 5.20
CA PHE A 48 14.05 -10.92 6.57
C PHE A 48 13.73 -12.28 7.21
N SER A 49 12.57 -12.87 6.90
CA SER A 49 12.21 -14.24 7.30
C SER A 49 13.26 -15.23 6.82
N ASP A 50 13.63 -15.14 5.54
CA ASP A 50 14.61 -16.04 4.91
C ASP A 50 16.04 -15.82 5.43
N LEU A 51 16.42 -14.56 5.71
CA LEU A 51 17.75 -14.22 6.21
C LEU A 51 18.01 -14.63 7.67
N PHE A 52 17.04 -14.44 8.56
CA PHE A 52 17.25 -14.57 10.01
C PHE A 52 16.65 -15.83 10.62
N ASP A 53 15.57 -16.38 10.05
CA ASP A 53 14.75 -17.36 10.78
C ASP A 53 14.05 -18.40 9.87
N SER A 54 14.80 -19.04 8.95
CA SER A 54 14.26 -20.03 8.00
C SER A 54 13.55 -21.23 8.66
N ARG A 55 13.69 -21.43 9.98
CA ARG A 55 13.01 -22.50 10.73
C ARG A 55 11.71 -22.05 11.40
N GLN A 56 11.49 -20.77 11.65
CA GLN A 56 10.31 -20.30 12.40
C GLN A 56 9.25 -19.60 11.53
N LEU A 57 9.50 -19.33 10.24
CA LEU A 57 8.51 -18.82 9.24
C LEU A 57 7.68 -17.61 9.71
N LYS A 58 8.14 -16.87 10.72
CA LYS A 58 7.36 -15.80 11.36
C LYS A 58 7.09 -14.63 10.41
N GLY A 59 8.09 -14.27 9.60
CA GLY A 59 7.94 -13.20 8.61
C GLY A 59 6.98 -13.59 7.49
N ASP A 60 7.00 -14.84 7.05
CA ASP A 60 6.10 -15.33 6.00
C ASP A 60 4.64 -15.37 6.47
N ILE A 61 4.40 -15.83 7.70
CA ILE A 61 3.05 -15.82 8.29
C ILE A 61 2.54 -14.38 8.42
N PHE A 62 3.37 -13.45 8.88
CA PHE A 62 2.96 -12.06 9.03
C PHE A 62 2.73 -11.37 7.67
N ALA A 63 3.46 -11.74 6.61
CA ALA A 63 3.20 -11.25 5.25
C ALA A 63 1.78 -11.62 4.78
N ILE A 64 1.31 -12.83 5.09
CA ILE A 64 -0.06 -13.26 4.76
C ILE A 64 -1.10 -12.39 5.48
N PHE A 65 -0.87 -12.04 6.75
CA PHE A 65 -1.74 -11.10 7.48
C PHE A 65 -1.77 -9.71 6.84
N VAL A 66 -0.63 -9.21 6.38
CA VAL A 66 -0.57 -7.92 5.68
C VAL A 66 -1.32 -7.99 4.34
N ILE A 67 -1.24 -9.10 3.60
CA ILE A 67 -2.04 -9.29 2.37
C ILE A 67 -3.55 -9.29 2.71
N ALA A 68 -3.96 -9.97 3.78
CA ALA A 68 -5.36 -9.95 4.22
C ALA A 68 -5.82 -8.55 4.64
N LEU A 69 -4.96 -7.78 5.32
CA LEU A 69 -5.21 -6.39 5.66
C LEU A 69 -5.35 -5.51 4.42
N ALA A 70 -4.45 -5.67 3.44
CA ALA A 70 -4.50 -4.94 2.17
C ALA A 70 -5.82 -5.22 1.42
N ALA A 71 -6.25 -6.47 1.36
CA ALA A 71 -7.53 -6.84 0.76
C ALA A 71 -8.73 -6.18 1.47
N ALA A 72 -8.72 -6.14 2.80
CA ALA A 72 -9.75 -5.47 3.58
C ALA A 72 -9.73 -3.94 3.36
N GLU A 73 -8.55 -3.34 3.33
CA GLU A 73 -8.39 -1.91 3.07
C GLU A 73 -8.88 -1.53 1.67
N ALA A 74 -8.48 -2.28 0.63
CA ALA A 74 -8.93 -2.03 -0.74
C ALA A 74 -10.47 -2.08 -0.86
N ALA A 75 -11.11 -3.04 -0.20
CA ALA A 75 -12.57 -3.15 -0.17
C ALA A 75 -13.23 -1.92 0.50
N ILE A 76 -12.69 -1.48 1.64
CA ILE A 76 -13.18 -0.29 2.35
C ILE A 76 -12.93 0.98 1.53
N GLY A 77 -11.72 1.14 0.99
CA GLY A 77 -11.31 2.28 0.18
C GLY A 77 -12.17 2.45 -1.08
N LEU A 78 -12.46 1.36 -1.79
CA LEU A 78 -13.35 1.37 -2.95
C LEU A 78 -14.82 1.65 -2.57
N SER A 79 -15.28 1.15 -1.42
CA SER A 79 -16.62 1.46 -0.91
C SER A 79 -16.80 2.95 -0.62
N ILE A 80 -15.82 3.55 0.07
CA ILE A 80 -15.78 4.99 0.35
C ILE A 80 -15.73 5.79 -0.97
N LEU A 81 -14.86 5.38 -1.90
CA LEU A 81 -14.74 6.00 -3.21
C LEU A 81 -16.09 6.00 -3.96
N SER A 82 -16.78 4.86 -3.98
CA SER A 82 -18.08 4.71 -4.64
C SER A 82 -19.14 5.64 -4.02
N SER A 83 -19.17 5.73 -2.69
CA SER A 83 -20.06 6.64 -1.97
C SER A 83 -19.79 8.12 -2.29
N ILE A 84 -18.51 8.53 -2.34
CA ILE A 84 -18.12 9.90 -2.72
C ILE A 84 -18.47 10.17 -4.18
N HIS A 85 -18.19 9.22 -5.07
CA HIS A 85 -18.48 9.36 -6.49
C HIS A 85 -19.97 9.53 -6.76
N ARG A 86 -20.84 8.81 -6.03
CA ARG A 86 -22.29 8.96 -6.14
C ARG A 86 -22.80 10.35 -5.75
N ASN A 87 -22.17 10.98 -4.75
CA ASN A 87 -22.58 12.30 -4.26
C ASN A 87 -21.95 13.47 -5.02
N LYS A 88 -20.71 13.32 -5.52
CA LYS A 88 -19.94 14.42 -6.14
C LYS A 88 -19.71 14.28 -7.64
N LYS A 89 -20.11 13.16 -8.27
CA LYS A 89 -19.83 12.80 -9.69
C LYS A 89 -18.35 12.93 -10.09
N SER A 90 -17.44 12.96 -9.11
CA SER A 90 -16.02 13.25 -9.30
C SER A 90 -15.20 12.48 -8.27
N THR A 91 -14.07 11.93 -8.70
CA THR A 91 -13.13 11.14 -7.89
C THR A 91 -11.87 11.94 -7.50
N ARG A 92 -11.87 13.25 -7.79
CA ARG A 92 -10.70 14.13 -7.56
C ARG A 92 -10.61 14.50 -6.09
N ILE A 93 -9.44 14.28 -5.50
CA ILE A 93 -9.18 14.54 -4.08
C ILE A 93 -9.29 16.05 -3.77
N ASN A 94 -8.79 16.92 -4.64
CA ASN A 94 -8.80 18.37 -4.41
C ASN A 94 -10.21 18.99 -4.33
N GLN A 95 -11.26 18.28 -4.78
CA GLN A 95 -12.64 18.76 -4.67
C GLN A 95 -13.27 18.38 -3.32
N SER A 96 -12.58 17.70 -2.39
CA SER A 96 -13.15 17.35 -1.08
C SER A 96 -12.95 18.39 0.02
N ASN A 97 -12.31 19.53 -0.25
CA ASN A 97 -12.03 20.63 0.71
C ASN A 97 -13.27 21.44 1.15
N PHE A 98 -14.37 20.78 1.48
CA PHE A 98 -15.60 21.42 1.97
C PHE A 98 -15.59 21.73 3.48
N LEU A 99 -14.56 21.28 4.19
CA LEU A 99 -14.42 21.44 5.65
C LEU A 99 -13.40 22.52 6.05
N ASN A 100 -12.86 23.26 5.07
CA ASN A 100 -11.97 24.37 5.35
C ASN A 100 -12.82 25.65 5.43
N ASN A 101 -13.13 26.07 6.67
CA ASN A 101 -13.81 27.32 6.98
C ASN A 101 -12.78 28.46 7.05
#